data_AF-A0A937Y5P6-F1
#
_entry.id   AF-A0A937Y5P6-F1
#
_cell.length_a   1.000
_cell.length_b   1.000
_cell.length_c   1.000
_cell.angle_alpha   90.00
_cell.angle_beta   90.00
_cell.angle_gamma   90.00
#
_symmetry.space_group_name_H-M   'P 1'
#
loop_
_entity.id
_entity.type
_entity.pdbx_description
1 polymer ?
#
loop_
_entity_poly.entity_id
_entity_poly.type
_entity_poly.pdbx_seq_one_letter_code
_entity_poly.pdbx_strand_id
1 'polypeptide(L)' 'MPARRAGLLETARAVLWSFFGVRGRKAHESDLGTLNPVVVILMGVALAAAFVVGLIALVRFIVS' A
#
# COMPACT_ATOMS: atom_id res chain seq x y z
N MET A 1 -22.91 14.02 -20.46
CA MET A 1 -23.10 13.40 -19.13
C MET A 1 -22.38 14.27 -18.11
N PRO A 2 -23.03 14.76 -17.04
CA PRO A 2 -22.44 15.74 -16.14
C PRO A 2 -21.27 15.14 -15.37
N ALA A 3 -20.08 15.74 -15.50
CA ALA A 3 -18.91 15.38 -14.70
C ALA A 3 -19.17 15.78 -13.24
N ARG A 4 -19.57 14.80 -12.43
CA ARG A 4 -19.67 14.95 -10.98
C ARG A 4 -18.27 15.26 -10.46
N ARG A 5 -18.07 16.47 -9.92
CA ARG A 5 -16.81 16.83 -9.24
C ARG A 5 -16.50 15.71 -8.25
N ALA A 6 -15.34 15.07 -8.39
CA ALA A 6 -14.86 14.15 -7.39
C ALA A 6 -14.85 14.90 -6.06
N GLY A 7 -15.70 14.48 -5.11
CA GLY A 7 -15.78 15.13 -3.81
C GLY A 7 -14.48 14.94 -3.04
N LEU A 8 -14.25 15.75 -2.00
CA LEU A 8 -13.12 15.55 -1.08
C LEU A 8 -13.03 14.10 -0.56
N LEU A 9 -14.19 13.44 -0.39
CA LEU A 9 -14.32 12.02 -0.03
C LEU A 9 -13.77 11.05 -1.09
N GLU A 10 -13.93 11.38 -2.37
CA GLU A 10 -13.47 10.56 -3.49
C GLU A 10 -11.97 10.74 -3.72
N THR A 11 -11.46 11.95 -3.51
CA THR A 11 -10.03 12.24 -3.42
C THR A 11 -9.40 11.51 -2.21
N ALA A 12 -10.04 11.55 -1.03
CA ALA A 12 -9.56 10.80 0.14
C ALA A 12 -9.56 9.28 -0.12
N ARG A 13 -10.58 8.75 -0.81
CA ARG A 13 -10.64 7.34 -1.23
C ARG A 13 -9.55 6.97 -2.23
N ALA A 14 -9.26 7.85 -3.19
CA ALA A 14 -8.18 7.65 -4.16
C ALA A 14 -6.79 7.71 -3.50
N VAL A 15 -6.62 8.61 -2.52
CA VAL A 15 -5.41 8.70 -1.70
C VAL A 15 -5.25 7.44 -0.84
N LEU A 16 -6.31 6.96 -0.19
CA LEU A 16 -6.32 5.68 0.54
C LEU A 16 -5.92 4.50 -0.35
N TRP A 17 -6.39 4.46 -1.60
CA TRP A 17 -5.99 3.44 -2.59
C TRP A 17 -4.54 3.56 -3.04
N SER A 18 -3.96 4.76 -3.08
CA SER A 18 -2.55 4.98 -3.38
C SER A 18 -1.63 4.63 -2.20
N PHE A 19 -2.08 4.85 -0.96
CA PHE A 19 -1.35 4.45 0.25
C PHE A 19 -1.37 2.94 0.46
N PHE A 20 -2.41 2.25 -0.01
CA PHE A 20 -2.43 0.77 -0.08
C PHE A 20 -1.33 0.19 -0.96
N GLY A 21 -0.73 0.99 -1.85
CA GLY A 21 0.68 0.83 -2.23
C GLY A 21 1.08 -0.47 -2.93
N VAL A 22 0.15 -1.37 -3.28
CA VAL A 22 0.47 -2.63 -4.00
C VAL A 22 0.63 -2.36 -5.49
N ARG A 23 1.44 -1.37 -5.85
CA ARG A 23 2.09 -1.38 -7.17
C ARG A 23 3.36 -2.22 -7.04
N GLY A 24 3.17 -3.51 -6.73
CA GLY A 24 4.20 -4.55 -6.68
C GLY A 24 4.76 -4.88 -8.07
N ARG A 25 5.30 -3.87 -8.76
CA ARG A 25 5.98 -3.99 -10.07
C ARG A 25 7.39 -3.45 -10.02
N LYS A 26 8.07 -3.59 -8.88
CA LYS A 26 9.44 -3.09 -8.73
C LYS A 26 10.36 -4.11 -8.08
N ALA A 27 10.42 -5.31 -8.66
CA ALA A 27 11.56 -6.22 -8.50
C ALA A 27 11.43 -7.39 -9.49
N HIS A 28 11.22 -7.12 -10.79
CA HIS A 28 10.98 -8.21 -11.74
C HIS A 28 12.13 -8.65 -12.63
N GLU A 29 13.24 -7.93 -12.84
CA GLU A 29 14.21 -8.48 -13.82
C GLU A 29 15.70 -8.16 -13.67
N SER A 30 16.15 -7.30 -12.75
CA SER A 30 17.56 -6.85 -12.83
C SER A 30 18.56 -7.60 -11.93
N ASP A 31 18.17 -8.13 -10.76
CA ASP A 31 19.13 -8.51 -9.71
C ASP A 31 18.88 -9.89 -9.06
N LEU A 32 18.22 -10.80 -9.77
CA LEU A 32 17.96 -12.17 -9.26
C LEU A 32 19.23 -13.03 -9.12
N GLY A 33 20.39 -12.56 -9.60
CA GLY A 33 21.66 -13.27 -9.52
C GLY A 33 22.50 -12.97 -8.27
N THR A 34 22.27 -11.85 -7.57
CA THR A 34 23.24 -11.35 -6.57
C THR A 34 22.61 -10.92 -5.24
N LEU A 35 21.31 -10.64 -5.19
CA LEU A 35 20.63 -10.21 -3.97
C LEU A 35 19.85 -11.38 -3.35
N ASN A 36 20.19 -11.74 -2.11
CA ASN A 36 19.65 -12.93 -1.43
C ASN A 36 18.10 -12.87 -1.38
N PRO A 37 17.39 -13.73 -2.13
CA PRO A 37 15.94 -13.62 -2.36
C PRO A 37 15.12 -13.67 -1.07
N VAL A 38 15.69 -14.25 -0.02
CA VAL A 38 15.12 -14.32 1.33
C VAL A 38 14.88 -12.93 1.93
N VAL A 39 15.79 -11.98 1.70
CA VAL A 39 15.68 -10.61 2.26
C VAL A 39 14.53 -9.84 1.61
N VAL A 40 14.34 -10.02 0.30
CA VAL A 40 13.26 -9.36 -0.45
C VAL A 40 11.89 -9.83 0.06
N ILE A 41 11.76 -11.15 0.28
CA ILE A 41 10.53 -11.75 0.82
C ILE A 41 10.29 -11.24 2.25
N LEU A 42 11.30 -11.23 3.12
CA LEU A 42 11.19 -10.70 4.48
C LEU A 42 10.77 -9.23 4.51
N MET A 43 11.37 -8.39 3.67
CA MET A 43 11.01 -6.96 3.57
C MET A 43 9.59 -6.77 3.04
N GLY A 44 9.18 -7.58 2.05
CA GLY A 44 7.80 -7.57 1.54
C GLY A 44 6.78 -7.94 2.63
N VAL A 45 7.06 -9.00 3.40
CA VAL A 45 6.20 -9.45 4.50
C VAL A 45 6.17 -8.43 5.64
N ALA A 46 7.31 -7.86 6.01
CA ALA A 46 7.39 -6.84 7.06
C ALA A 46 6.61 -5.57 6.69
N LEU A 47 6.75 -5.09 5.45
CA LEU A 47 5.99 -3.93 4.96
C LEU A 47 4.49 -4.23 4.88
N ALA A 48 4.10 -5.42 4.42
CA ALA A 48 2.70 -5.83 4.41
C ALA A 48 2.12 -5.88 5.83
N ALA A 49 2.86 -6.45 6.79
CA ALA A 49 2.43 -6.50 8.19
C ALA A 49 2.30 -5.10 8.80
N ALA A 50 3.29 -4.23 8.61
CA ALA A 50 3.25 -2.85 9.10
C ALA A 50 2.06 -2.07 8.51
N PHE A 51 1.77 -2.29 7.23
CA PHE A 51 0.64 -1.68 6.54
C PHE A 51 -0.70 -2.12 7.14
N VAL A 52 -0.89 -3.41 7.39
CA VAL A 52 -2.09 -3.95 8.04
C VAL A 52 -2.27 -3.40 9.46
N VAL A 53 -1.20 -3.37 10.27
CA VAL A 53 -1.24 -2.81 11.63
C VAL A 53 -1.61 -1.32 11.61
N GLY A 54 -1.04 -0.54 10.68
CA GLY A 54 -1.37 0.86 10.51
C GLY A 54 -2.85 1.10 10.21
N LEU A 55 -3.46 0.26 9.35
CA LEU A 55 -4.89 0.34 9.06
C LEU A 55 -5.76 0.00 10.27
N ILE A 56 -5.40 -1.06 11.01
CA ILE A 56 -6.14 -1.45 12.21
C ILE A 56 -6.10 -0.33 13.26
N ALA A 57 -4.91 0.29 13.45
CA ALA A 57 -4.75 1.42 14.35
C ALA A 57 -5.59 2.64 13.91
N LEU A 58 -5.57 2.96 12.61
CA LEU A 58 -6.35 4.06 12.05
C LEU A 58 -7.87 3.84 12.24
N VAL A 59 -8.37 2.64 11.99
CA VAL A 59 -9.79 2.31 12.19
C VAL A 59 -10.15 2.42 13.68
N ARG A 60 -9.32 1.89 14.58
CA ARG A 60 -9.54 2.01 16.02
C ARG A 60 -9.54 3.48 16.48
N PHE A 61 -8.71 4.32 15.90
CA PHE A 61 -8.66 5.76 16.19
C PHE A 61 -9.93 6.49 15.72
N ILE A 62 -10.54 6.08 14.60
CA ILE A 62 -11.77 6.70 14.08
C ILE A 62 -13.02 6.25 14.86
N VAL A 63 -13.04 5.00 15.34
CA VAL A 63 -14.18 4.42 16.06
C VAL A 63 -14.18 4.79 17.55
N SER A 64 -13.01 5.08 18.12
CA SER A 64 -12.86 5.55 19.51
C SER A 64 -13.13 7.04 19.64
#